data_AF-A0A7W6KB28-F1
#
_entry.id   AF-A0A7W6KB28-F1
#
_cell.length_a   1.000
_cell.length_b   1.000
_cell.length_c   1.000
_cell.angle_alpha   90.00
_cell.angle_beta   90.00
_cell.angle_gamma   90.00
#
_symmetry.space_group_name_H-M   'P 1'
#
loop_
_entity.id
_entity.type
_entity.pdbx_description
1 polymer ?
#
loop_
_entity_poly.entity_id
_entity_poly.type
_entity_poly.pdbx_seq_one_letter_code
_entity_poly.pdbx_strand_id
1 'polypeptide(L)'
;MNQVHLNEEQLQDYAITGITDPSVVQHLTGCARCQVQVKAYQTLYSYIREAKTPILDFKAEELIPDRLPAINKEDSKEAWYLYGFLFGAIGLLTAGAVVFWGSIRWIFTGIVPWAIIIGFVLFSGLLMVQLMELYNTYRKKLRALNME
;
A
#
# COMPACT_ATOMS: atom_id res chain seq x y z
N MET A 1 2.11 23.38 -36.61
CA MET A 1 1.86 23.89 -35.25
C MET A 1 1.88 22.70 -34.30
N ASN A 2 2.88 22.62 -33.40
CA ASN A 2 3.01 21.52 -32.43
C ASN A 2 2.02 21.75 -31.28
N GLN A 3 0.76 21.35 -31.47
CA GLN A 3 -0.16 21.24 -30.35
C GLN A 3 0.17 19.95 -29.60
N VAL A 4 0.38 20.06 -28.30
CA VAL A 4 0.57 18.90 -27.42
C VAL A 4 -0.72 18.09 -27.47
N HIS A 5 -0.66 16.88 -28.01
CA HIS A 5 -1.78 15.95 -28.11
C HIS A 5 -1.89 15.14 -26.81
N LEU A 6 -3.09 14.61 -26.55
CA LEU A 6 -3.30 13.63 -25.49
C LEU A 6 -2.39 12.41 -25.71
N ASN A 7 -1.92 11.82 -24.62
CA ASN A 7 -1.16 10.58 -24.70
C ASN A 7 -2.12 9.41 -25.07
N GLU A 8 -1.52 8.29 -25.45
CA GLU A 8 -2.27 7.13 -25.94
C GLU A 8 -3.18 6.53 -24.85
N GLU A 9 -2.68 6.48 -23.61
CA GLU A 9 -3.40 6.01 -22.43
C GLU A 9 -4.69 6.82 -22.18
N GLN A 10 -4.61 8.15 -22.20
CA GLN A 10 -5.75 9.06 -22.03
C GLN A 10 -6.79 8.89 -23.12
N LEU A 11 -6.36 8.62 -24.37
CA LEU A 11 -7.27 8.38 -25.49
C LEU A 11 -8.04 7.06 -25.33
N GLN A 12 -7.35 6.00 -24.90
CA GLN A 12 -7.94 4.68 -24.70
C GLN A 12 -8.86 4.65 -23.47
N ASP A 13 -8.43 5.24 -22.35
CA ASP A 13 -9.25 5.32 -21.15
C ASP A 13 -10.56 6.06 -21.42
N TYR A 14 -10.49 7.23 -22.08
CA TYR A 14 -11.68 7.96 -22.53
C TYR A 14 -12.57 7.13 -23.46
N ALA A 15 -11.99 6.33 -24.36
CA ALA A 15 -12.76 5.49 -25.28
C ALA A 15 -13.49 4.32 -24.57
N ILE A 16 -12.97 3.82 -23.45
CA ILE A 16 -13.55 2.70 -22.69
C ILE A 16 -14.60 3.18 -21.69
N THR A 17 -14.24 4.17 -20.87
CA THR A 17 -15.02 4.60 -19.70
C THR A 17 -15.93 5.79 -20.00
N GLY A 18 -15.58 6.60 -21.01
CA GLY A 18 -16.32 7.81 -21.38
C GLY A 18 -16.28 8.92 -20.32
N ILE A 19 -15.53 8.73 -19.23
CA ILE A 19 -15.48 9.63 -18.08
C ILE A 19 -14.03 9.80 -17.68
N THR A 20 -13.44 10.92 -18.07
CA THR A 20 -12.15 11.35 -17.54
C THR A 20 -12.10 12.86 -17.38
N ASP A 21 -11.15 13.28 -16.55
CA ASP A 21 -10.70 14.64 -16.23
C ASP A 21 -11.23 15.75 -17.17
N PRO A 22 -11.83 16.84 -16.65
CA PRO A 22 -12.29 17.99 -17.43
C PRO A 22 -11.28 18.50 -18.47
N SER A 23 -9.98 18.36 -18.21
CA SER A 23 -8.90 18.75 -19.13
C SER A 23 -8.91 17.95 -20.44
N VAL A 24 -9.22 16.65 -20.39
CA VAL A 24 -9.27 15.73 -21.55
C VAL A 24 -10.49 16.05 -22.41
N VAL A 25 -11.64 16.26 -21.79
CA VAL A 25 -12.89 16.65 -22.48
C VAL A 25 -12.69 17.97 -23.21
N GLN A 26 -12.10 18.97 -22.55
CA GLN A 26 -11.82 20.27 -23.16
C GLN A 26 -10.87 20.12 -24.36
N HIS A 27 -9.81 19.33 -24.25
CA HIS A 27 -8.89 19.08 -25.36
C HIS A 27 -9.60 18.41 -26.54
N LEU A 28 -10.43 17.40 -26.28
CA LEU A 28 -11.18 16.69 -27.32
C LEU A 28 -12.14 17.62 -28.07
N THR A 29 -12.75 18.63 -27.43
CA THR A 29 -13.59 19.59 -28.17
C THR A 29 -12.81 20.46 -29.17
N GLY A 30 -11.51 20.69 -28.93
CA GLY A 30 -10.66 21.56 -29.75
C GLY A 30 -9.72 20.83 -30.72
N CYS A 31 -9.49 19.53 -30.55
CA CYS A 31 -8.51 18.78 -31.32
C CYS A 31 -9.15 17.69 -32.21
N ALA A 32 -9.30 17.97 -33.50
CA ALA A 32 -9.85 17.03 -34.48
C ALA A 32 -9.05 15.71 -34.57
N ARG A 33 -7.73 15.76 -34.41
CA ARG A 33 -6.87 14.57 -34.46
C ARG A 33 -7.19 13.60 -33.33
N CYS A 34 -7.24 14.09 -32.09
CA CYS A 34 -7.55 13.27 -30.92
C CYS A 34 -8.99 12.74 -30.97
N GLN A 35 -9.95 13.51 -31.49
CA GLN A 35 -11.32 13.01 -31.71
C GLN A 35 -11.38 11.81 -32.67
N VAL A 36 -10.63 11.86 -33.77
CA VAL A 36 -10.58 10.76 -34.75
C VAL A 36 -9.97 9.51 -34.11
N GLN A 37 -8.90 9.66 -33.31
CA GLN A 37 -8.28 8.55 -32.61
C GLN A 37 -9.22 7.91 -31.57
N VAL A 38 -9.89 8.73 -30.74
CA VAL A 38 -10.90 8.21 -29.78
C VAL A 38 -12.00 7.43 -30.50
N LYS A 39 -12.53 7.93 -31.62
CA LYS A 39 -13.55 7.21 -32.39
C LYS A 39 -13.03 5.88 -32.96
N ALA A 40 -11.77 5.82 -33.37
CA ALA A 40 -11.15 4.58 -33.81
C ALA A 40 -11.09 3.56 -32.66
N TYR A 41 -10.69 3.97 -31.47
CA TYR A 41 -10.70 3.11 -30.28
C TYR A 41 -12.10 2.67 -29.88
N GLN A 42 -13.07 3.58 -29.86
CA GLN A 42 -14.48 3.24 -29.56
C GLN A 42 -15.03 2.18 -30.54
N THR A 43 -14.69 2.31 -31.82
CA THR A 43 -15.07 1.34 -32.86
C THR A 43 -14.37 -0.01 -32.65
N LEU A 44 -13.08 0.00 -32.29
CA LEU A 44 -12.35 -1.23 -31.99
C LEU A 44 -12.96 -1.95 -30.78
N TYR A 45 -13.26 -1.22 -29.71
CA TYR A 45 -13.88 -1.79 -28.52
C TYR A 45 -15.32 -2.25 -28.75
N SER A 46 -16.08 -1.62 -29.66
CA SER A 46 -17.41 -2.12 -30.03
C SER A 46 -17.31 -3.49 -30.69
N TYR A 47 -16.36 -3.69 -31.61
CA TYR A 47 -16.11 -5.01 -32.20
C TYR A 47 -15.67 -6.06 -31.17
N ILE A 48 -14.86 -5.67 -30.18
CA ILE A 48 -14.45 -6.57 -29.09
C ILE A 48 -15.63 -6.94 -28.19
N ARG A 49 -16.54 -5.99 -27.90
CA ARG A 49 -17.75 -6.25 -27.10
C ARG A 49 -18.79 -7.09 -27.84
N GLU A 50 -18.90 -6.89 -29.15
CA GLU A 50 -19.80 -7.66 -30.03
C GLU A 50 -19.22 -9.03 -30.40
N ALA A 51 -17.90 -9.22 -30.27
CA ALA A 51 -17.29 -10.52 -30.41
C ALA A 51 -17.94 -11.47 -29.41
N LYS A 52 -18.45 -12.59 -29.92
CA LYS A 52 -19.12 -13.62 -29.13
C LYS A 52 -18.25 -13.94 -27.92
N THR A 53 -18.78 -13.69 -26.72
CA THR A 53 -18.08 -14.01 -25.47
C THR A 53 -17.54 -15.43 -25.58
N PRO A 54 -16.22 -15.64 -25.43
CA PRO A 54 -15.68 -16.98 -25.48
C PRO A 54 -16.42 -17.78 -24.42
N ILE A 55 -17.11 -18.83 -24.85
CA ILE A 55 -17.63 -19.84 -23.93
C ILE A 55 -16.36 -20.47 -23.39
N LEU A 56 -15.96 -20.06 -22.19
CA LEU A 56 -14.88 -20.72 -21.48
C LEU A 56 -15.41 -22.13 -21.20
N ASP A 57 -14.83 -23.14 -21.85
CA ASP A 57 -15.17 -24.56 -21.62
C ASP A 57 -14.76 -25.03 -20.21
N PHE A 58 -14.26 -24.11 -19.39
CA PHE A 58 -13.95 -24.28 -17.99
C PHE A 58 -14.67 -23.23 -17.17
N LYS A 59 -15.17 -23.63 -16.00
CA LYS A 59 -15.64 -22.68 -14.99
C LYS A 59 -14.43 -21.96 -14.43
N ALA A 60 -14.33 -20.65 -14.69
CA ALA A 60 -13.27 -19.83 -14.11
C ALA A 60 -13.28 -19.90 -12.58
N GLU A 61 -14.44 -20.19 -11.96
CA GLU A 61 -14.58 -20.41 -10.52
C GLU A 61 -13.88 -21.67 -10.02
N GLU A 62 -13.68 -22.68 -10.86
CA GLU A 62 -12.98 -23.94 -10.53
C GLU A 62 -11.45 -23.82 -10.66
N LEU A 63 -10.96 -22.79 -11.38
CA LEU A 63 -9.54 -22.47 -11.56
C LEU A 63 -9.02 -21.40 -10.59
N ILE A 64 -9.89 -20.86 -9.72
CA ILE A 64 -9.47 -20.06 -8.57
C ILE A 64 -9.31 -21.06 -7.42
N PRO A 65 -8.09 -21.56 -7.15
CA PRO A 65 -7.87 -22.53 -6.10
C PRO A 65 -8.22 -21.85 -4.78
N ASP A 66 -9.37 -22.23 -4.22
CA ASP A 66 -9.93 -21.73 -2.98
C ASP A 66 -10.10 -20.20 -2.96
N ARG A 67 -11.34 -19.76 -2.75
CA ARG A 67 -11.64 -18.39 -2.33
C ARG A 67 -10.58 -17.95 -1.34
N LEU A 68 -9.80 -16.92 -1.70
CA LEU A 68 -8.79 -16.24 -0.87
C LEU A 68 -9.07 -16.57 0.59
N PRO A 69 -8.20 -17.34 1.29
CA PRO A 69 -8.53 -17.91 2.58
C PRO A 69 -9.15 -16.80 3.40
N ALA A 70 -10.45 -16.93 3.67
CA ALA A 70 -11.23 -15.87 4.30
C ALA A 70 -10.42 -15.46 5.50
N ILE A 71 -9.90 -14.21 5.51
CA ILE A 71 -8.94 -13.70 6.50
C ILE A 71 -9.30 -14.36 7.80
N ASN A 72 -8.53 -15.39 8.18
CA ASN A 72 -8.95 -16.30 9.22
C ASN A 72 -9.27 -15.42 10.40
N LYS A 73 -10.53 -15.43 10.86
CA LYS A 73 -10.90 -14.73 12.10
C LYS A 73 -9.86 -15.18 13.09
N GLU A 74 -9.02 -14.24 13.53
CA GLU A 74 -7.87 -14.51 14.38
C GLU A 74 -8.30 -15.54 15.43
N ASP A 75 -7.66 -16.69 15.41
CA ASP A 75 -8.04 -17.79 16.29
C ASP A 75 -7.89 -17.26 17.71
N SER A 76 -9.00 -16.96 18.38
CA SER A 76 -8.99 -16.07 19.55
C SER A 76 -8.17 -16.63 20.70
N LYS A 77 -7.82 -17.92 20.62
CA LYS A 77 -6.92 -18.63 21.52
C LYS A 77 -5.46 -18.19 21.35
N GLU A 78 -4.99 -17.99 20.12
CA GLU A 78 -3.63 -17.50 19.85
C GLU A 78 -3.43 -16.09 20.42
N ALA A 79 -4.42 -15.22 20.22
CA ALA A 79 -4.44 -13.89 20.83
C ALA A 79 -4.39 -13.98 22.36
N TRP A 80 -5.12 -14.92 22.97
CA TRP A 80 -5.12 -15.09 24.42
C TRP A 80 -3.78 -15.56 24.98
N TYR A 81 -3.09 -16.48 24.30
CA TYR A 81 -1.73 -16.88 24.68
C TYR A 81 -0.73 -15.74 24.53
N LEU A 82 -0.84 -14.97 23.45
CA LEU A 82 0.00 -13.79 23.22
C LEU A 82 -0.20 -12.75 24.32
N TYR A 83 -1.45 -12.44 24.68
CA TYR A 83 -1.77 -11.53 25.77
C TYR A 83 -1.28 -12.06 27.11
N GLY A 84 -1.48 -13.35 27.40
CA GLY A 84 -0.99 -13.98 28.63
C GLY A 84 0.53 -13.90 28.75
N PHE A 85 1.25 -14.15 27.66
CA PHE A 85 2.70 -14.02 27.63
C PHE A 85 3.16 -12.57 27.82
N LEU A 86 2.50 -11.61 27.16
CA LEU A 86 2.77 -10.18 27.32
C LEU A 86 2.53 -9.71 28.76
N PHE A 87 1.39 -10.07 29.34
CA PHE A 87 1.08 -9.74 30.74
C PHE A 87 2.07 -10.40 31.70
N GLY A 88 2.44 -11.66 31.46
CA GLY A 88 3.45 -12.36 32.25
C GLY A 88 4.83 -11.68 32.18
N ALA A 89 5.27 -11.30 30.98
CA ALA A 89 6.53 -10.60 30.78
C ALA A 89 6.54 -9.22 31.45
N ILE A 90 5.46 -8.44 31.30
CA ILE A 90 5.31 -7.14 31.96
C ILE A 90 5.28 -7.33 33.48
N GLY A 91 4.53 -8.32 33.99
CA GLY A 91 4.46 -8.66 35.41
C GLY A 91 5.83 -9.02 35.99
N LEU A 92 6.61 -9.83 35.28
CA LEU A 92 7.96 -10.22 35.70
C LEU A 92 8.92 -9.01 35.70
N LEU A 93 8.88 -8.18 34.67
CA LEU A 93 9.72 -6.98 34.57
C LEU A 93 9.37 -5.96 35.67
N THR A 94 8.09 -5.74 35.92
CA THR A 94 7.62 -4.83 36.98
C THR A 94 7.94 -5.36 38.37
N ALA A 95 7.73 -6.65 38.63
CA ALA A 95 8.13 -7.28 39.89
C ALA A 95 9.64 -7.17 40.13
N GLY A 96 10.45 -7.45 39.10
CA GLY A 96 11.90 -7.24 39.13
C GLY A 96 12.25 -5.78 39.42
N ALA A 97 11.63 -4.83 38.73
CA ALA A 97 11.86 -3.40 38.94
C ALA A 97 11.51 -2.95 40.38
N VAL A 98 10.45 -3.49 40.99
CA VAL A 98 10.06 -3.18 42.37
C VAL A 98 11.04 -3.78 43.38
N VAL A 99 11.42 -5.06 43.21
CA VAL A 99 12.38 -5.73 44.11
C VAL A 99 13.75 -5.04 44.06
N PHE A 100 14.20 -4.66 42.86
CA PHE A 100 15.48 -4.00 42.66
C PHE A 100 15.40 -2.47 42.69
N TRP A 101 14.26 -1.89 43.09
CA TRP A 101 14.04 -0.43 43.05
C TRP A 101 15.09 0.36 43.85
N GLY A 102 15.55 -0.19 44.98
CA GLY A 102 16.61 0.39 45.79
C GLY A 102 17.96 0.48 45.06
N SER A 103 18.31 -0.56 44.31
CA SER A 103 19.54 -0.60 43.49
C SER A 103 19.40 0.21 42.20
N ILE A 104 18.21 0.21 41.59
CA ILE A 104 17.89 0.97 40.38
C ILE A 104 17.92 2.47 40.64
N ARG A 105 17.50 2.94 41.83
CA ARG A 105 17.60 4.36 42.19
C ARG A 105 19.02 4.92 42.03
N TRP A 106 20.05 4.12 42.31
CA TRP A 106 21.43 4.53 42.12
C TRP A 106 21.80 4.71 40.65
N ILE A 107 21.24 3.88 39.75
CA ILE A 107 21.38 4.03 38.29
C ILE A 107 20.72 5.33 37.80
N PHE A 108 19.66 5.79 38.46
CA PHE A 108 19.03 7.08 38.14
C PHE A 108 19.68 8.30 38.79
N THR A 109 20.74 8.11 39.60
CA THR A 109 21.51 9.20 40.20
C THR A 109 22.93 9.22 39.61
N GLY A 110 23.34 10.33 38.98
CA GLY A 110 24.69 10.50 38.44
C GLY A 110 24.73 10.65 36.91
N ILE A 111 25.75 10.05 36.27
CA ILE A 111 26.03 10.22 34.83
C ILE A 111 25.17 9.31 33.93
N VAL A 112 24.61 8.25 34.51
CA VAL A 112 23.88 7.19 33.80
C VAL A 112 22.54 7.65 33.19
N PRO A 113 21.74 8.55 33.80
CA PRO A 113 20.56 9.14 33.15
C PRO A 113 20.87 9.86 31.84
N TRP A 114 21.99 10.59 31.77
CA TRP A 114 22.42 11.27 30.56
C TRP A 114 22.78 10.27 29.45
N ALA A 115 23.45 9.17 29.81
CA ALA A 115 23.75 8.09 28.86
C ALA A 115 22.47 7.43 28.33
N ILE A 116 21.45 7.23 29.18
CA ILE A 116 20.14 6.70 28.77
C ILE A 116 19.44 7.66 27.80
N ILE A 117 19.42 8.97 28.10
CA ILE A 117 18.81 9.98 27.22
C ILE A 117 19.51 10.00 25.86
N ILE A 118 20.85 10.04 25.85
CA ILE A 118 21.63 10.03 24.60
C ILE A 118 21.37 8.73 23.83
N GLY A 119 21.34 7.58 24.50
CA GLY A 119 21.01 6.30 23.89
C GLY A 119 19.61 6.30 23.26
N PHE A 120 18.63 6.88 23.94
CA PHE A 120 17.26 6.99 23.44
C PHE A 120 17.18 7.90 22.21
N VAL A 121 17.91 9.01 22.22
CA VAL A 121 18.01 9.93 21.06
C VAL A 121 18.65 9.23 19.87
N LEU A 122 19.75 8.50 20.07
CA LEU A 122 20.42 7.74 19.01
C LEU A 122 19.53 6.63 18.45
N PHE A 123 18.86 5.87 19.33
CA PHE A 123 17.95 4.81 18.94
C PHE A 123 16.75 5.35 18.14
N SER A 124 16.15 6.45 18.61
CA SER A 124 15.06 7.14 17.90
C SER A 124 15.50 7.63 16.52
N GLY A 125 16.69 8.24 16.42
CA GLY A 125 17.27 8.65 15.14
C GLY A 125 17.47 7.47 14.18
N LEU A 126 17.99 6.35 14.68
CA LEU A 126 18.19 5.14 13.88
C LEU A 126 16.88 4.55 13.38
N LEU A 127 15.85 4.49 14.23
CA LEU A 127 14.50 4.09 13.82
C LEU A 127 13.91 5.03 12.77
N MET A 128 14.11 6.33 12.92
CA MET A 128 13.62 7.32 11.95
C MET A 128 14.25 7.13 10.58
N VAL A 129 15.56 6.85 10.52
CA VAL A 129 16.26 6.52 9.27
C VAL A 129 15.71 5.23 8.66
N GLN A 130 15.54 4.16 9.45
CA GLN A 130 14.98 2.90 8.96
C GLN A 130 13.57 3.05 8.42
N LEU A 131 12.72 3.83 9.10
CA LEU A 131 11.36 4.11 8.64
C LEU A 131 11.36 4.91 7.33
N MET A 132 12.28 5.86 7.19
CA MET A 132 12.42 6.65 5.97
C MET A 132 12.88 5.77 4.79
N GLU A 133 13.84 4.87 5.00
CA GLU A 133 14.27 3.89 4.00
C GLU A 133 13.13 2.94 3.60
N LEU A 134 12.38 2.45 4.58
CA LEU A 134 11.22 1.59 4.34
C LEU A 134 10.17 2.32 3.51
N TYR A 135 9.85 3.56 3.87
CA TYR A 135 8.91 4.40 3.14
C TYR A 135 9.35 4.66 1.71
N ASN A 136 10.63 5.01 1.50
CA ASN A 136 11.20 5.23 0.18
C ASN A 136 11.18 3.95 -0.66
N THR A 137 11.50 2.81 -0.06
CA THR A 137 11.44 1.50 -0.71
C THR A 137 10.01 1.15 -1.12
N TYR A 138 9.05 1.39 -0.24
CA TYR A 138 7.63 1.19 -0.52
C TYR A 138 7.16 2.09 -1.67
N ARG A 139 7.53 3.36 -1.66
CA ARG A 139 7.21 4.31 -2.73
C ARG A 139 7.83 3.91 -4.08
N LYS A 140 9.07 3.41 -4.09
CA LYS A 140 9.71 2.89 -5.30
C LYS A 140 8.96 1.68 -5.85
N LYS A 141 8.56 0.75 -4.98
CA LYS A 141 7.73 -0.41 -5.37
C LYS A 141 6.39 0.04 -5.94
N LEU A 142 5.70 0.97 -5.28
CA LEU A 142 4.44 1.53 -5.78
C LEU A 142 4.60 2.21 -7.14
N ARG A 143 5.66 2.99 -7.37
CA ARG A 143 5.93 3.60 -8.69
C ARG A 143 6.25 2.57 -9.77
N ALA A 144 6.88 1.45 -9.41
CA ALA A 144 7.14 0.37 -10.35
C ALA A 144 5.86 -0.39 -10.74
N LEU A 145 4.86 -0.42 -9.85
CA LEU A 145 3.53 -0.97 -10.12
C LEU A 145 2.62 0.01 -10.89
N ASN A 146 2.78 1.32 -10.68
CA ASN A 146 2.08 2.40 -11.41
C ASN A 146 2.80 2.83 -12.70
N MET A 147 3.60 1.96 -13.31
CA MET A 147 4.08 2.17 -14.69
C MET A 147 3.05 1.57 -15.66
N GLU A 148 1.87 2.18 -15.69
CA GLU A 148 0.95 2.16 -16.83
C GLU A 148 0.94 3.57 -17.43
#